data_AF-A0A7S3NF57-F1
#
_entry.id   AF-A0A7S3NF57-F1
#
_cell.length_a   1.000
_cell.length_b   1.000
_cell.length_c   1.000
_cell.angle_alpha   90.00
_cell.angle_beta   90.00
_cell.angle_gamma   90.00
#
_symmetry.space_group_name_H-M   'P 1'
#
loop_
_entity.id
_entity.type
_entity.pdbx_description
1 polymer ?
#
loop_
_entity_poly.entity_id
_entity_poly.type
_entity_poly.pdbx_seq_one_letter_code
_entity_poly.pdbx_strand_id
1 'polypeptide(L)'
;QASRVIGPLIGIVLNMLKEVLRFSAIYGLILMIFLSAGMTMFYDYTEFSGDWKGLLFLFSSSLGNFDFATFTQAGTRLDKKYGWVYLMMFLVLTNVVLINFLIAILSNKYTEMEGKSKIMYRQNILAIKQVQAEDKYYSSLVSSFVPLNGLIIPFIPFIVFCKSKKLNDVLLYACYSPMVVLGTTAFLAG
;
A
#
# COMPACT_ATOMS: atom_id res chain seq x y z
N GLN A 1 7.57 0.53 -17.48
CA GLN A 1 7.28 -0.72 -16.77
C GLN A 1 7.09 -0.53 -15.26
N ALA A 2 7.87 0.33 -14.60
CA ALA A 2 7.76 0.59 -13.15
C ALA A 2 6.34 0.99 -12.68
N SER A 3 5.62 1.90 -13.36
CA SER A 3 4.29 2.33 -12.88
C SER A 3 3.18 1.27 -13.01
N ARG A 4 3.34 0.25 -13.88
CA ARG A 4 2.36 -0.84 -14.07
C ARG A 4 2.30 -1.80 -12.89
N VAL A 5 3.38 -1.92 -12.13
CA VAL A 5 3.47 -2.84 -10.96
C VAL A 5 3.21 -2.07 -9.66
N ILE A 6 3.69 -0.84 -9.57
CA ILE A 6 3.64 -0.03 -8.35
C ILE A 6 2.20 0.40 -7.99
N GLY A 7 1.39 0.83 -8.97
CA GLY A 7 0.02 1.30 -8.72
C GLY A 7 -0.88 0.26 -8.04
N PRO A 8 -1.02 -0.94 -8.62
CA PRO A 8 -1.72 -2.08 -8.02
C PRO A 8 -1.22 -2.41 -6.60
N LEU A 9 0.09 -2.38 -6.38
CA LEU A 9 0.71 -2.75 -5.12
C LEU A 9 0.40 -1.73 -4.00
N ILE A 10 0.48 -0.43 -4.30
CA ILE A 10 0.09 0.64 -3.36
C ILE A 10 -1.38 0.48 -2.94
N GLY A 11 -2.27 0.19 -3.89
CA GLY A 11 -3.68 -0.05 -3.59
C GLY A 11 -3.91 -1.24 -2.66
N ILE A 12 -3.14 -2.31 -2.82
CA ILE A 12 -3.20 -3.49 -1.93
C ILE A 12 -2.69 -3.11 -0.53
N VAL A 13 -1.55 -2.43 -0.42
CA VAL A 13 -0.96 -2.00 0.86
C VAL A 13 -1.91 -1.08 1.64
N LEU A 14 -2.51 -0.08 0.99
CA LEU A 14 -3.45 0.83 1.66
C LEU A 14 -4.69 0.11 2.21
N ASN A 15 -5.17 -0.93 1.53
CA ASN A 15 -6.29 -1.72 2.02
C ASN A 15 -5.88 -2.67 3.15
N MET A 16 -4.68 -3.25 3.10
CA MET A 16 -4.13 -4.03 4.22
C MET A 16 -3.94 -3.17 5.47
N LEU A 17 -3.47 -1.93 5.32
CA LEU A 17 -3.30 -0.99 6.44
C LEU A 17 -4.63 -0.69 7.16
N LYS A 18 -5.76 -0.62 6.44
CA LYS A 18 -7.09 -0.47 7.07
C LYS A 18 -7.43 -1.66 7.97
N GLU A 19 -7.06 -2.88 7.57
CA GLU A 19 -7.25 -4.05 8.41
C GLU A 19 -6.31 -4.05 9.62
N VAL A 20 -5.06 -3.59 9.45
CA VAL A 20 -4.13 -3.38 10.59
C VAL A 20 -4.72 -2.40 11.60
N LEU A 21 -5.32 -1.29 11.15
CA LEU A 21 -5.94 -0.31 12.05
C LEU A 21 -7.14 -0.89 12.81
N ARG A 22 -7.97 -1.71 12.16
CA ARG A 22 -9.07 -2.43 12.84
C ARG A 22 -8.53 -3.43 13.87
N PHE A 23 -7.49 -4.17 13.52
CA PHE A 23 -6.84 -5.09 14.44
C PHE A 23 -6.18 -4.36 15.62
N SER A 24 -5.59 -3.18 15.37
CA SER A 24 -4.99 -2.32 16.39
C SER A 24 -6.00 -1.91 17.46
N ALA A 25 -7.29 -1.79 17.13
CA ALA A 25 -8.33 -1.51 18.14
C ALA A 25 -8.53 -2.69 19.10
N ILE A 26 -8.53 -3.92 18.58
CA ILE A 26 -8.62 -5.14 19.41
C ILE A 26 -7.38 -5.28 20.29
N TYR A 27 -6.20 -5.07 19.70
CA TYR A 27 -4.94 -5.04 20.43
C TYR A 27 -4.95 -3.99 21.55
N GLY A 28 -5.39 -2.77 21.25
CA GLY A 28 -5.52 -1.70 22.24
C GLY A 28 -6.46 -2.08 23.39
N LEU A 29 -7.60 -2.73 23.11
CA LEU A 29 -8.52 -3.18 24.15
C LEU A 29 -7.88 -4.21 25.08
N ILE A 30 -7.16 -5.19 24.52
CA ILE A 30 -6.42 -6.18 25.30
C ILE A 30 -5.36 -5.50 26.16
N LEU A 31 -4.63 -4.54 25.59
CA LEU A 31 -3.62 -3.77 26.30
C LEU A 31 -4.24 -3.01 27.50
N MET A 32 -5.41 -2.41 27.32
CA MET A 32 -6.13 -1.73 28.42
C MET A 32 -6.59 -2.68 29.53
N ILE A 33 -7.04 -3.89 29.20
CA ILE A 33 -7.40 -4.91 30.20
C ILE A 33 -6.17 -5.30 31.02
N PHE A 34 -5.05 -5.60 30.35
CA PHE A 34 -3.81 -5.96 31.04
C PHE A 34 -3.26 -4.78 31.84
N LEU A 35 -3.34 -3.56 31.33
CA LEU A 35 -2.94 -2.36 32.06
C LEU A 35 -3.73 -2.22 33.35
N SER A 36 -5.07 -2.27 33.29
CA SER A 36 -5.90 -2.15 34.49
C SER A 36 -5.59 -3.24 35.53
N ALA A 37 -5.40 -4.48 35.10
CA ALA A 37 -5.00 -5.59 35.97
C ALA A 37 -3.60 -5.35 36.58
N GLY A 38 -2.64 -4.91 35.78
CA GLY A 38 -1.27 -4.64 36.20
C GLY A 38 -1.19 -3.49 37.21
N MET A 39 -1.91 -2.39 36.96
CA MET A 39 -1.98 -1.25 37.87
C MET A 39 -2.61 -1.61 39.22
N THR A 40 -3.57 -2.53 39.23
CA THR A 40 -4.22 -3.00 40.47
C THR A 40 -3.32 -3.96 41.26
N MET A 41 -2.58 -4.84 40.58
CA MET A 41 -1.74 -5.86 41.24
C MET A 41 -0.33 -5.36 41.60
N PHE A 42 0.22 -4.41 40.84
CA PHE A 42 1.61 -3.99 40.92
C PHE A 42 1.78 -2.48 41.14
N TYR A 43 0.82 -1.82 41.79
CA TYR A 43 0.83 -0.37 42.02
C TYR A 43 2.15 0.16 42.63
N ASP A 44 2.79 -0.63 43.48
CA ASP A 44 4.05 -0.25 44.16
C ASP A 44 5.28 -0.28 43.25
N TYR A 45 5.17 -0.82 42.03
CA TYR A 45 6.26 -0.88 41.06
C TYR A 45 6.34 0.41 40.24
N THR A 46 7.55 0.87 39.96
CA THR A 46 7.82 2.13 39.26
C THR A 46 7.23 2.21 37.85
N GLU A 47 7.04 1.04 37.23
CA GLU A 47 6.49 0.88 35.89
C GLU A 47 4.96 1.01 35.88
N PHE A 48 4.31 0.63 36.98
CA PHE A 48 2.86 0.68 37.17
C PHE A 48 2.41 1.82 38.09
N SER A 49 3.32 2.75 38.42
CA SER A 49 3.00 3.93 39.24
C SER A 49 2.17 4.98 38.48
N GLY A 50 1.99 4.83 37.16
CA GLY A 50 1.20 5.75 36.33
C GLY A 50 0.76 5.12 35.01
N ASP A 51 -0.48 5.45 34.60
CA ASP A 51 -1.16 4.82 33.46
C ASP A 51 -0.31 4.82 32.18
N TRP A 52 0.34 5.95 31.90
CA TRP A 52 1.17 6.11 30.71
C TRP A 52 2.46 5.28 30.77
N LYS A 53 3.09 5.16 31.94
CA LYS A 53 4.29 4.34 32.12
C LYS A 53 3.95 2.85 31.98
N GLY A 54 2.85 2.42 32.59
CA GLY A 54 2.38 1.04 32.49
C GLY A 54 1.99 0.68 31.06
N LEU A 55 1.32 1.60 30.35
CA LEU A 55 0.98 1.44 28.94
C LEU A 55 2.22 1.33 28.06
N LEU A 56 3.21 2.21 28.24
CA LEU A 56 4.48 2.16 27.52
C LEU A 56 5.27 0.89 27.84
N PHE A 57 5.28 0.45 29.10
CA PHE A 57 5.95 -0.79 29.52
C PHE A 57 5.34 -2.02 28.83
N LEU A 58 4.02 -2.16 28.87
CA LEU A 58 3.31 -3.26 28.21
C LEU A 58 3.46 -3.19 26.68
N PHE A 59 3.37 -2.00 26.10
CA PHE A 59 3.57 -1.80 24.67
C PHE A 59 5.01 -2.16 24.25
N SER A 60 6.04 -1.69 24.98
CA SER A 60 7.43 -2.03 24.69
C SER A 60 7.71 -3.53 24.86
N SER A 61 7.12 -4.14 25.89
CA SER A 61 7.19 -5.59 26.13
C SER A 61 6.59 -6.39 24.97
N SER A 62 5.46 -5.95 24.41
CA SER A 62 4.85 -6.58 23.23
C SER A 62 5.71 -6.50 21.97
N LEU A 63 6.60 -5.51 21.88
CA LEU A 63 7.55 -5.38 20.77
C LEU A 63 8.81 -6.23 20.98
N GLY A 64 8.89 -6.98 22.08
CA GLY A 64 10.00 -7.86 22.42
C GLY A 64 11.00 -7.27 23.41
N ASN A 65 10.80 -6.03 23.88
CA ASN A 65 11.65 -5.42 24.90
C ASN A 65 11.04 -5.64 26.29
N PHE A 66 11.15 -6.87 26.80
CA PHE A 66 10.66 -7.25 28.12
C PHE A 66 11.82 -7.65 29.04
N ASP A 67 11.73 -7.25 30.31
CA ASP A 67 12.66 -7.68 31.35
C ASP A 67 11.87 -8.23 32.54
N PHE A 68 12.16 -9.47 32.93
CA PHE A 68 11.57 -10.10 34.10
C PHE A 68 12.23 -9.64 35.40
N ALA A 69 13.43 -9.04 35.35
CA ALA A 69 14.14 -8.53 36.51
C ALA A 69 13.37 -7.40 37.21
N THR A 70 12.52 -6.67 36.48
CA THR A 70 11.63 -5.61 36.98
C THR A 70 10.78 -6.10 38.17
N PHE A 71 10.21 -7.30 38.07
CA PHE A 71 9.40 -7.89 39.14
C PHE A 71 10.23 -8.56 40.25
N THR A 72 11.56 -8.61 40.10
CA THR A 72 12.46 -9.34 41.00
C THR A 72 13.07 -8.43 42.07
N GLN A 73 13.17 -7.12 41.81
CA GLN A 73 13.88 -6.17 42.67
C GLN A 73 13.01 -5.50 43.72
N ALA A 74 11.70 -5.37 43.50
CA ALA A 74 10.81 -4.59 44.36
C ALA A 74 9.56 -5.39 44.80
N GLY A 75 9.66 -6.26 45.82
CA GLY A 75 8.45 -6.93 46.34
C GLY A 75 8.66 -8.18 47.19
N THR A 76 7.58 -8.66 47.78
CA THR A 76 7.50 -9.90 48.57
C THR A 76 7.68 -11.13 47.66
N ARG A 77 8.12 -12.29 48.18
CA ARG A 77 8.34 -13.52 47.36
C ARG A 77 7.12 -13.92 46.51
N LEU A 78 5.90 -13.58 46.96
CA LEU A 78 4.66 -13.86 46.25
C LEU A 78 4.48 -12.96 45.02
N ASP A 79 4.70 -11.65 45.16
CA ASP A 79 4.55 -10.65 44.08
C ASP A 79 5.48 -10.95 42.90
N LYS A 80 6.69 -11.44 43.20
CA LYS A 80 7.66 -11.86 42.16
C LYS A 80 7.12 -12.98 41.27
N LYS A 81 6.46 -13.97 41.86
CA LYS A 81 5.89 -15.10 41.10
C LYS A 81 4.69 -14.66 40.28
N TYR A 82 3.81 -13.84 40.84
CA TYR A 82 2.65 -13.33 40.12
C TYR A 82 3.04 -12.39 38.98
N GLY A 83 4.03 -11.52 39.16
CA GLY A 83 4.56 -10.66 38.09
C GLY A 83 5.14 -11.45 36.93
N TRP A 84 5.88 -12.52 37.22
CA TRP A 84 6.43 -13.41 36.20
C TRP A 84 5.34 -14.10 35.37
N VAL A 85 4.33 -14.66 36.04
CA VAL A 85 3.20 -15.32 35.38
C VAL A 85 2.36 -14.32 34.59
N TYR A 86 2.11 -13.14 35.14
CA TYR A 86 1.37 -12.06 34.48
C TYR A 86 2.06 -11.61 33.19
N LEU A 87 3.35 -11.27 33.26
CA LEU A 87 4.10 -10.83 32.08
C LEU A 87 4.21 -11.96 31.04
N MET A 88 4.43 -13.20 31.48
CA MET A 88 4.48 -14.34 30.56
C MET A 88 3.15 -14.55 29.83
N MET A 89 2.02 -14.47 30.54
CA MET A 89 0.69 -14.59 29.94
C MET A 89 0.43 -13.49 28.92
N PHE A 90 0.79 -12.25 29.26
CA PHE A 90 0.70 -11.11 28.33
C PHE A 90 1.53 -11.36 27.07
N LEU A 91 2.80 -11.75 27.21
CA LEU A 91 3.72 -11.97 26.09
C LEU A 91 3.27 -13.11 25.17
N VAL A 92 2.76 -14.22 25.72
CA VAL A 92 2.21 -15.32 24.89
C VAL A 92 1.00 -14.82 24.09
N LEU A 93 0.12 -14.06 24.73
CA LEU A 93 -1.08 -13.55 24.08
C LEU A 93 -0.75 -12.51 23.00
N THR A 94 0.18 -11.58 23.24
CA THR A 94 0.56 -10.57 22.25
C THR A 94 1.48 -11.11 21.17
N ASN A 95 2.56 -11.79 21.53
CA ASN A 95 3.65 -12.05 20.60
C ASN A 95 3.46 -13.37 19.85
N VAL A 96 2.72 -14.31 20.43
CA VAL A 96 2.41 -15.58 19.77
C VAL A 96 1.02 -15.52 19.16
N VAL A 97 -0.02 -15.27 19.96
CA VAL A 97 -1.40 -15.38 19.46
C VAL A 97 -1.76 -14.21 18.54
N LEU A 98 -1.59 -12.97 19.00
CA LEU A 98 -2.04 -11.79 18.25
C LEU A 98 -1.20 -11.52 17.00
N ILE A 99 0.12 -11.68 17.04
CA ILE A 99 0.96 -11.54 15.83
C ILE A 99 0.60 -12.61 14.79
N ASN A 100 0.44 -13.87 15.19
CA ASN A 100 0.05 -14.93 14.25
C ASN A 100 -1.33 -14.68 13.64
N PHE A 101 -2.27 -14.15 14.43
CA PHE A 101 -3.59 -13.79 13.93
C PHE A 101 -3.55 -12.59 12.97
N LEU A 102 -2.73 -11.57 13.26
CA LEU A 102 -2.52 -10.43 12.36
C LEU A 102 -1.94 -10.89 11.01
N ILE A 103 -0.94 -11.77 11.02
CA ILE A 103 -0.36 -12.34 9.80
C ILE A 103 -1.42 -13.10 9.00
N ALA A 104 -2.28 -13.88 9.67
CA ALA A 104 -3.36 -14.61 9.01
C ALA A 104 -4.38 -13.68 8.33
N ILE A 105 -4.81 -12.62 9.01
CA ILE A 105 -5.73 -11.61 8.44
C ILE A 105 -5.09 -10.93 7.22
N LEU A 106 -3.84 -10.50 7.36
CA LEU A 106 -3.10 -9.82 6.29
C LEU A 106 -2.90 -10.73 5.08
N SER A 107 -2.56 -12.00 5.28
CA SER A 107 -2.40 -12.99 4.21
C SER A 107 -3.70 -13.22 3.44
N ASN A 108 -4.82 -13.38 4.16
CA ASN A 108 -6.14 -13.53 3.55
C ASN A 108 -6.53 -12.27 2.76
N LYS A 109 -6.31 -11.09 3.33
CA LYS A 109 -6.62 -9.82 2.67
C LYS A 109 -5.74 -9.57 1.45
N TYR A 110 -4.45 -9.89 1.54
CA TYR A 110 -3.54 -9.80 0.42
C TYR A 110 -4.02 -10.65 -0.76
N THR A 111 -4.36 -11.92 -0.51
CA THR A 111 -4.84 -12.85 -1.54
C THR A 111 -6.13 -12.34 -2.21
N GLU A 112 -7.08 -11.85 -1.41
CA GLU A 112 -8.32 -11.26 -1.91
C GLU A 112 -8.05 -10.03 -2.81
N MET A 113 -7.18 -9.14 -2.35
CA MET A 113 -6.89 -7.87 -3.04
C MET A 113 -6.01 -8.08 -4.27
N GLU A 114 -5.07 -9.02 -4.24
CA GLU A 114 -4.24 -9.37 -5.39
C GLU A 114 -5.11 -9.93 -6.52
N GLY A 115 -6.07 -10.82 -6.19
CA GLY A 115 -7.05 -11.32 -7.15
C GLY A 115 -7.86 -10.21 -7.80
N LYS A 116 -8.44 -9.30 -7.00
CA LYS A 116 -9.21 -8.14 -7.48
C LYS A 116 -8.36 -7.20 -8.34
N SER A 117 -7.13 -6.91 -7.91
CA SER A 117 -6.22 -6.00 -8.61
C SER A 117 -5.79 -6.55 -9.97
N LYS A 118 -5.50 -7.85 -10.07
CA LYS A 118 -5.23 -8.54 -11.35
C LYS A 118 -6.43 -8.48 -12.31
N ILE A 119 -7.65 -8.65 -11.80
CA ILE A 119 -8.88 -8.57 -12.61
C ILE A 119 -9.09 -7.15 -13.13
N MET A 120 -9.05 -6.14 -12.26
CA MET A 120 -9.21 -4.72 -12.66
C MET A 120 -8.14 -4.29 -13.67
N TYR A 121 -6.90 -4.73 -13.48
CA TYR A 121 -5.83 -4.46 -14.43
C TYR A 121 -6.13 -5.04 -15.82
N ARG A 122 -6.59 -6.30 -15.89
CA ARG A 122 -7.00 -6.93 -17.15
C ARG A 122 -8.17 -6.20 -17.80
N GLN A 123 -9.17 -5.77 -17.01
CA GLN A 123 -10.30 -4.97 -17.50
C GLN A 123 -9.83 -3.63 -18.07
N ASN A 124 -8.93 -2.91 -17.40
CA ASN A 124 -8.38 -1.66 -17.92
C ASN A 124 -7.61 -1.87 -19.22
N ILE A 125 -6.82 -2.94 -19.36
CA ILE A 125 -6.17 -3.26 -20.63
C ILE A 125 -7.20 -3.55 -21.72
N LEU A 126 -8.26 -4.31 -21.42
CA LEU A 126 -9.31 -4.63 -22.38
C LEU A 126 -10.08 -3.37 -22.81
N ALA A 127 -10.42 -2.50 -21.87
CA ALA A 127 -11.09 -1.23 -22.15
C ALA A 127 -10.23 -0.32 -23.02
N ILE A 128 -8.93 -0.18 -22.73
CA ILE A 128 -7.99 0.58 -23.57
C ILE A 128 -7.90 -0.03 -24.97
N LYS A 129 -7.83 -1.36 -25.07
CA LYS A 129 -7.82 -2.05 -26.38
C LYS A 129 -9.10 -1.80 -27.17
N GLN A 130 -10.27 -1.77 -26.53
CA GLN A 130 -11.54 -1.47 -27.18
C GLN A 130 -11.57 -0.03 -27.71
N VAL A 131 -11.20 0.94 -26.88
CA VAL A 131 -11.11 2.36 -27.28
C VAL A 131 -10.13 2.54 -28.45
N GLN A 132 -8.97 1.86 -28.41
CA GLN A 132 -8.01 1.92 -29.53
C GLN A 132 -8.50 1.21 -30.80
N ALA A 133 -9.35 0.19 -30.68
CA ALA A 133 -9.85 -0.57 -31.83
C ALA A 133 -11.01 0.14 -32.55
N GLU A 134 -11.78 1.00 -31.86
CA GLU A 134 -12.93 1.69 -32.44
C GLU A 134 -12.56 2.95 -33.24
N ASP A 135 -11.50 3.67 -32.90
CA ASP A 135 -11.17 4.96 -33.53
C ASP A 135 -10.27 4.85 -34.78
N LYS A 136 -10.81 4.25 -35.85
CA LYS A 136 -10.16 4.23 -37.19
C LYS A 136 -9.93 5.63 -37.80
N TYR A 137 -10.66 6.64 -37.33
CA TYR A 137 -10.67 7.99 -37.92
C TYR A 137 -9.81 9.01 -37.17
N TYR A 138 -9.41 8.72 -35.93
CA TYR A 138 -8.68 9.66 -35.06
C TYR A 138 -7.34 9.11 -34.57
N SER A 139 -6.87 8.01 -35.16
CA SER A 139 -5.63 7.34 -34.78
C SER A 139 -4.39 8.26 -34.84
N SER A 140 -4.36 9.27 -35.74
CA SER A 140 -3.24 10.23 -35.82
C SER A 140 -3.17 11.23 -34.66
N LEU A 141 -4.33 11.63 -34.12
CA LEU A 141 -4.43 12.55 -32.98
C LEU A 141 -4.01 11.89 -31.67
N VAL A 142 -4.25 10.58 -31.55
CA VAL A 142 -3.93 9.80 -30.35
C VAL A 142 -2.48 9.26 -30.37
N SER A 143 -1.91 9.03 -31.55
CA SER A 143 -0.57 8.44 -31.71
C SER A 143 0.57 9.47 -31.81
N SER A 144 0.26 10.77 -31.81
CA SER A 144 1.28 11.82 -31.88
C SER A 144 1.95 12.06 -30.52
N PHE A 145 3.27 12.30 -30.55
CA PHE A 145 4.06 12.53 -29.32
C PHE A 145 3.55 13.78 -28.59
N VAL A 146 3.39 13.73 -27.26
CA VAL A 146 2.82 14.81 -26.42
C VAL A 146 3.38 16.23 -26.75
N PRO A 147 4.69 16.46 -26.92
CA PRO A 147 5.22 17.77 -27.30
C PRO A 147 4.89 18.20 -28.75
N LEU A 148 4.68 17.27 -29.68
CA LEU A 148 4.32 17.56 -31.08
C LEU A 148 2.81 17.70 -31.29
N ASN A 149 2.00 17.30 -30.31
CA ASN A 149 0.54 17.39 -30.37
C ASN A 149 0.05 18.85 -30.49
N GLY A 150 0.86 19.82 -30.07
CA GLY A 150 0.59 21.26 -30.27
C GLY A 150 0.50 21.67 -31.74
N LEU A 151 1.21 20.98 -32.64
CA LEU A 151 1.21 21.27 -34.07
C LEU A 151 -0.11 20.85 -34.75
N ILE A 152 -0.85 19.93 -34.14
CA ILE A 152 -2.07 19.32 -34.68
C ILE A 152 -3.31 20.11 -34.27
N ILE A 153 -3.22 20.94 -33.22
CA ILE A 153 -4.30 21.78 -32.69
C ILE A 153 -5.06 22.57 -33.76
N PRO A 154 -4.43 23.29 -34.72
CA PRO A 154 -5.17 24.03 -35.73
C PRO A 154 -5.93 23.12 -36.72
N PHE A 155 -5.53 21.86 -36.85
CA PHE A 155 -6.13 20.88 -37.77
C PHE A 155 -7.23 20.03 -37.12
N ILE A 156 -7.40 20.09 -35.78
CA ILE A 156 -8.45 19.37 -35.04
C ILE A 156 -9.86 19.64 -35.60
N PRO A 157 -10.32 20.91 -35.79
CA PRO A 157 -11.67 21.15 -36.31
C PRO A 157 -11.86 20.57 -37.72
N PHE A 158 -10.82 20.58 -38.56
CA PHE A 158 -10.89 20.02 -39.91
C PHE A 158 -11.00 18.49 -39.90
N ILE A 159 -10.28 17.81 -39.01
CA ILE A 159 -10.34 16.34 -38.86
C ILE A 159 -11.72 15.90 -38.32
N VAL A 160 -12.28 16.63 -37.36
CA VAL A 160 -13.59 16.32 -36.76
C VAL A 160 -14.74 16.50 -37.76
N PHE A 161 -14.66 17.52 -38.63
CA PHE A 161 -15.69 17.76 -39.66
C PHE A 161 -15.60 16.81 -40.87
N CYS A 162 -14.39 16.52 -41.38
CA CYS A 162 -14.24 15.77 -42.62
C CYS A 162 -14.31 14.23 -42.46
N LYS A 163 -14.10 13.68 -41.25
CA LYS A 163 -14.16 12.23 -40.93
C LYS A 163 -13.63 11.30 -42.05
N SER A 164 -12.48 11.65 -42.63
CA SER A 164 -11.90 10.92 -43.78
C SER A 164 -10.67 10.13 -43.37
N LYS A 165 -10.68 8.82 -43.65
CA LYS A 165 -9.56 7.91 -43.34
C LYS A 165 -8.26 8.33 -44.04
N LYS A 166 -8.36 8.75 -45.31
CA LYS A 166 -7.19 9.18 -46.09
C LYS A 166 -6.52 10.43 -45.50
N LEU A 167 -7.31 11.35 -44.95
CA LEU A 167 -6.79 12.58 -44.36
C LEU A 167 -6.04 12.30 -43.06
N ASN A 168 -6.57 11.39 -42.24
CA ASN A 168 -5.94 10.92 -41.01
C ASN A 168 -4.60 10.21 -41.30
N ASP A 169 -4.53 9.38 -42.34
CA ASP A 169 -3.28 8.69 -42.72
C ASP A 169 -2.22 9.71 -43.22
N VAL A 170 -2.60 10.69 -44.04
CA VAL A 170 -1.69 11.74 -44.53
C VAL A 170 -1.14 12.61 -43.38
N LEU A 171 -2.00 13.00 -42.43
CA LEU A 171 -1.58 13.76 -41.24
C LEU A 171 -0.62 12.97 -40.35
N LEU A 172 -0.84 11.65 -40.22
CA LEU A 172 0.04 10.76 -39.49
C LEU A 172 1.43 10.70 -40.13
N TYR A 173 1.52 10.52 -41.45
CA TYR A 173 2.79 10.54 -42.16
C TYR A 173 3.48 11.92 -42.08
N ALA A 174 2.72 13.01 -42.18
CA ALA A 174 3.26 14.35 -42.07
C ALA A 174 3.87 14.63 -40.69
N CYS A 175 3.22 14.18 -39.60
CA CYS A 175 3.70 14.38 -38.23
C CYS A 175 4.93 13.50 -37.89
N TYR A 176 5.05 12.31 -38.48
CA TYR A 176 6.18 11.41 -38.24
C TYR A 176 7.38 11.66 -39.17
N SER A 177 7.18 12.29 -40.33
CA SER A 177 8.28 12.56 -41.29
C SER A 177 9.46 13.36 -40.71
N PRO A 178 9.29 14.40 -39.86
CA PRO A 178 10.41 15.15 -39.29
C PRO A 178 11.22 14.30 -38.32
N MET A 179 10.55 13.41 -37.58
CA MET A 179 11.20 12.49 -36.64
C MET A 179 12.08 11.47 -37.37
N VAL A 180 11.62 10.96 -38.52
CA VAL A 180 12.37 10.02 -39.35
C VAL A 180 13.61 10.70 -39.95
N VAL A 181 13.47 11.94 -40.44
CA VAL A 181 14.61 12.71 -40.99
C VAL A 181 15.66 13.05 -39.93
N LEU A 182 15.23 13.42 -38.71
CA LEU A 182 16.16 13.65 -37.60
C LEU A 182 16.85 12.35 -37.15
N GLY A 183 16.13 11.23 -37.14
CA GLY A 183 16.69 9.92 -36.80
C GLY A 183 17.73 9.43 -37.82
N THR A 184 17.46 9.57 -39.12
CA THR A 184 18.39 9.11 -40.17
C THR A 184 19.62 10.01 -40.28
N THR A 185 19.49 11.32 -40.07
CA THR A 185 20.64 12.24 -40.06
C THR A 185 21.53 12.02 -38.83
N ALA A 186 20.96 11.73 -37.66
CA ALA A 186 21.72 11.35 -36.47
C ALA A 186 22.44 9.99 -36.64
N PHE A 187 21.83 9.02 -37.33
CA PHE A 187 22.45 7.71 -37.62
C PHE A 187 23.56 7.78 -38.67
N LEU A 188 23.52 8.77 -39.60
CA LEU A 188 24.57 8.97 -40.59
C LEU A 188 25.74 9.82 -40.07
N ALA A 189 25.53 10.60 -39.01
CA ALA A 189 26.52 11.50 -38.42
C ALA A 189 27.27 10.91 -37.21
N GLY A 190 26.76 9.83 -36.60
CA GLY A 190 27.43 9.04 -35.57
C GLY A 190 27.99 7.74 -36.12
#